data_AF-A0A7J5J9K0-F1
#
_entry.id   AF-A0A7J5J9K0-F1
#
_cell.length_a   1.000
_cell.length_b   1.000
_cell.length_c   1.000
_cell.angle_alpha   90.00
_cell.angle_beta   90.00
_cell.angle_gamma   90.00
#
_symmetry.space_group_name_H-M   'P 1'
#
loop_
_entity.id
_entity.type
_entity.pdbx_description
1 polymer ?
#
loop_
_entity_poly.entity_id
_entity_poly.type
_entity_poly.pdbx_seq_one_letter_code
_entity_poly.pdbx_strand_id
1 'polypeptide(L)'
;PDQARSFTAPDPITDQIGQNVADFLAADMKRGIIPASFLPLQSGVGNIANAVLGALGRDKTIPAFEMYTEVLQDAVVDLIRQGRVKFGSTCSLTVTNECLQGIYDDIDFFRDKLVMRPSEISNNPEIIRRLGVISINTAIEADIYGNVNSTHISGTKMMNGIGGSGDFTRNAYISIFTCPSVAKEGKISAIVPMVSHEDHSEHDVNILITEQGVADLRGKSPVERAKAIIENCAHPDYKNILWDYVKMSSKGQTPHCIPAALAMHDTLAKKGDMRLIDWAEYK
;
A
#
# COMPACT_ATOMS: atom_id res chain seq x y z
N PRO A 1 -20.88 8.87 -19.22
CA PRO A 1 -19.76 7.97 -18.88
C PRO A 1 -19.05 8.47 -17.62
N ASP A 2 -18.92 7.61 -16.61
CA ASP A 2 -18.06 7.90 -15.46
C ASP A 2 -16.63 8.05 -15.96
N GLN A 3 -16.07 9.25 -15.84
CA GLN A 3 -14.72 9.55 -16.32
C GLN A 3 -13.72 9.23 -15.22
N ALA A 4 -12.77 8.33 -15.51
CA ALA A 4 -11.58 8.24 -14.69
C ALA A 4 -10.84 9.59 -14.74
N ARG A 5 -10.39 10.08 -13.58
CA ARG A 5 -9.58 11.30 -13.53
C ARG A 5 -8.30 11.08 -14.31
N SER A 6 -7.85 12.10 -15.05
CA SER A 6 -6.54 12.08 -15.69
C SER A 6 -5.44 11.89 -14.65
N PHE A 7 -4.49 11.03 -14.96
CA PHE A 7 -3.40 10.70 -14.07
C PHE A 7 -2.35 11.82 -14.08
N THR A 8 -1.81 12.14 -12.91
CA THR A 8 -0.64 13.02 -12.80
C THR A 8 0.63 12.20 -13.03
N ALA A 9 1.63 12.81 -13.66
CA ALA A 9 2.93 12.18 -13.84
C ALA A 9 3.52 11.72 -12.49
N PRO A 10 4.31 10.63 -12.47
CA PRO A 10 5.01 10.21 -11.27
C PRO A 10 5.87 11.35 -10.72
N ASP A 11 5.84 11.52 -9.41
CA ASP A 11 6.71 12.44 -8.69
C ASP A 11 7.85 11.64 -8.02
N PRO A 12 8.97 12.28 -7.65
CA PRO A 12 10.12 11.56 -7.10
C PRO A 12 9.81 10.68 -5.87
N ILE A 13 8.82 11.05 -5.06
CA ILE A 13 8.41 10.27 -3.88
C ILE A 13 7.70 8.99 -4.34
N THR A 14 6.72 9.12 -5.25
CA THR A 14 5.97 7.97 -5.75
C THR A 14 6.84 7.02 -6.59
N ASP A 15 7.78 7.55 -7.36
CA ASP A 15 8.79 6.75 -8.06
C ASP A 15 9.70 5.97 -7.11
N GLN A 16 10.16 6.62 -6.02
CA GLN A 16 10.99 5.94 -5.02
C GLN A 16 10.22 4.82 -4.30
N ILE A 17 8.95 5.04 -3.96
CA ILE A 17 8.08 3.99 -3.42
C ILE A 17 7.97 2.83 -4.42
N GLY A 18 7.71 3.14 -5.69
CA GLY A 18 7.63 2.13 -6.76
C GLY A 18 8.91 1.30 -6.87
N GLN A 19 10.07 1.96 -6.84
CA GLN A 19 11.37 1.28 -6.87
C GLN A 19 11.59 0.40 -5.62
N ASN A 20 11.25 0.89 -4.44
CA ASN A 20 11.36 0.13 -3.19
C ASN A 20 10.52 -1.16 -3.23
N VAL A 21 9.31 -1.10 -3.82
CA VAL A 21 8.47 -2.29 -4.03
C VAL A 21 9.13 -3.26 -5.01
N ALA A 22 9.60 -2.78 -6.17
CA ALA A 22 10.22 -3.63 -7.18
C ALA A 22 11.48 -4.32 -6.64
N ASP A 23 12.37 -3.59 -5.97
CA ASP A 23 13.60 -4.10 -5.37
C ASP A 23 13.30 -5.16 -4.30
N PHE A 24 12.29 -4.91 -3.46
CA PHE A 24 11.86 -5.87 -2.44
C PHE A 24 11.38 -7.18 -3.06
N LEU A 25 10.50 -7.10 -4.07
CA LEU A 25 9.94 -8.28 -4.74
C LEU A 25 11.02 -9.06 -5.51
N ALA A 26 11.92 -8.37 -6.19
CA ALA A 26 13.07 -8.98 -6.86
C ALA A 26 14.00 -9.69 -5.86
N ALA A 27 14.26 -9.07 -4.70
CA ALA A 27 15.07 -9.65 -3.64
C ALA A 27 14.43 -10.91 -3.03
N ASP A 28 13.12 -10.88 -2.74
CA ASP A 28 12.41 -12.04 -2.20
C ASP A 28 12.28 -13.17 -3.22
N MET A 29 12.16 -12.86 -4.52
CA MET A 29 12.24 -13.86 -5.59
C MET A 29 13.64 -14.48 -5.66
N LYS A 30 14.71 -13.67 -5.61
CA LYS A 30 16.10 -14.16 -5.58
C LYS A 30 16.39 -15.06 -4.37
N ARG A 31 15.75 -14.79 -3.24
CA ARG A 31 15.85 -15.61 -2.01
C ARG A 31 15.03 -16.89 -2.07
N GLY A 32 14.20 -17.08 -3.09
CA GLY A 32 13.31 -18.23 -3.23
C GLY A 32 12.06 -18.16 -2.34
N ILE A 33 11.75 -16.97 -1.80
CA ILE A 33 10.49 -16.73 -1.08
C ILE A 33 9.37 -16.59 -2.11
N ILE A 34 9.58 -15.78 -3.14
CA ILE A 34 8.68 -15.72 -4.30
C ILE A 34 9.19 -16.73 -5.34
N PRO A 35 8.32 -17.57 -5.94
CA PRO A 35 8.75 -18.51 -6.97
C PRO A 35 9.32 -17.78 -8.20
N ALA A 36 10.26 -18.42 -8.91
CA ALA A 36 10.90 -17.82 -10.09
C ALA A 36 9.94 -17.54 -11.27
N SER A 37 8.77 -18.20 -11.29
CA SER A 37 7.67 -17.89 -12.22
C SER A 37 6.94 -16.59 -11.88
N PHE A 38 7.25 -16.01 -10.72
CA PHE A 38 6.51 -14.93 -10.07
C PHE A 38 5.06 -15.32 -9.73
N LEU A 39 4.33 -14.38 -9.14
CA LEU A 39 2.96 -14.55 -8.67
C LEU A 39 2.03 -13.49 -9.27
N PRO A 40 0.72 -13.73 -9.35
CA PRO A 40 -0.23 -12.71 -9.78
C PRO A 40 -0.22 -11.51 -8.84
N LEU A 41 -0.33 -10.31 -9.39
CA LEU A 41 -0.37 -9.07 -8.61
C LEU A 41 -1.79 -8.51 -8.53
N GLN A 42 -2.14 -8.01 -7.36
CA GLN A 42 -3.19 -7.02 -7.17
C GLN A 42 -2.56 -5.67 -6.84
N SER A 43 -3.08 -4.62 -7.46
CA SER A 43 -2.70 -3.24 -7.14
C SER A 43 -3.95 -2.38 -7.07
N GLY A 44 -3.96 -1.42 -6.15
CA GLY A 44 -5.03 -0.42 -6.06
C GLY A 44 -5.01 0.58 -7.22
N VAL A 45 -5.68 1.71 -7.03
CA VAL A 45 -5.74 2.81 -8.01
C VAL A 45 -4.89 4.00 -7.59
N GLY A 46 -4.30 4.69 -8.57
CA GLY A 46 -3.73 6.03 -8.40
C GLY A 46 -2.22 6.09 -8.61
N ASN A 47 -1.62 7.23 -8.28
CA ASN A 47 -0.23 7.54 -8.64
C ASN A 47 0.78 6.51 -8.11
N ILE A 48 0.63 6.08 -6.85
CA ILE A 48 1.53 5.10 -6.24
C ILE A 48 1.40 3.74 -6.94
N ALA A 49 0.17 3.28 -7.17
CA ALA A 49 -0.08 2.03 -7.90
C ALA A 49 0.54 2.04 -9.29
N ASN A 50 0.40 3.15 -10.03
CA ASN A 50 1.00 3.33 -11.34
C ASN A 50 2.54 3.37 -11.28
N ALA A 51 3.12 4.05 -10.29
CA ALA A 51 4.57 4.10 -10.10
C ALA A 51 5.14 2.71 -9.79
N VAL A 52 4.46 1.93 -8.93
CA VAL A 52 4.81 0.54 -8.62
C VAL A 52 4.75 -0.33 -9.88
N LEU A 53 3.65 -0.30 -10.64
CA LEU A 53 3.52 -1.07 -11.88
C LEU A 53 4.56 -0.66 -12.92
N GLY A 54 4.85 0.64 -13.03
CA GLY A 54 5.90 1.16 -13.90
C GLY A 54 7.29 0.69 -13.51
N ALA A 55 7.62 0.69 -12.22
CA ALA A 55 8.89 0.17 -11.70
C ALA A 55 9.05 -1.33 -12.00
N LEU A 56 8.01 -2.13 -11.72
CA LEU A 56 7.98 -3.57 -12.04
C LEU A 56 8.10 -3.84 -13.54
N GLY A 57 7.46 -3.01 -14.38
CA GLY A 57 7.55 -3.11 -15.83
C GLY A 57 8.97 -2.89 -16.36
N ARG A 58 9.71 -1.94 -15.76
CA ARG A 58 11.09 -1.58 -16.13
C ARG A 58 12.15 -2.53 -15.55
N ASP A 59 11.88 -3.15 -14.41
CA ASP A 59 12.80 -4.10 -13.79
C ASP A 59 12.91 -5.39 -14.63
N LYS A 60 14.10 -5.63 -15.17
CA LYS A 60 14.40 -6.80 -16.01
C LYS A 60 14.57 -8.10 -15.22
N THR A 61 14.77 -8.00 -13.91
CA THR A 61 14.87 -9.17 -13.03
C THR A 61 13.50 -9.77 -12.75
N ILE A 62 12.45 -8.95 -12.78
CA ILE A 62 11.06 -9.40 -12.67
C ILE A 62 10.61 -9.99 -14.03
N PRO A 63 10.15 -11.25 -14.08
CA PRO A 63 9.64 -11.84 -15.32
C PRO A 63 8.30 -11.20 -15.70
N ALA A 64 7.83 -11.47 -16.92
CA ALA A 64 6.48 -11.06 -17.31
C ALA A 64 5.44 -11.71 -16.37
N PHE A 65 4.54 -10.91 -15.82
CA PHE A 65 3.65 -11.30 -14.74
C PHE A 65 2.18 -11.21 -15.13
N GLU A 66 1.29 -11.60 -14.21
CA GLU A 66 -0.16 -11.60 -14.41
C GLU A 66 -0.81 -10.68 -13.37
N MET A 67 -1.93 -10.09 -13.74
CA MET A 67 -2.75 -9.30 -12.82
C MET A 67 -3.98 -10.10 -12.42
N TYR A 68 -4.24 -10.13 -11.11
CA TYR A 68 -5.49 -10.61 -10.53
C TYR A 68 -5.93 -9.56 -9.52
N THR A 69 -6.76 -8.62 -9.96
CA THR A 69 -7.04 -7.36 -9.27
C THR A 69 -8.54 -7.04 -9.28
N GLU A 70 -8.96 -6.08 -8.46
CA GLU A 70 -10.34 -5.57 -8.50
C GLU A 70 -10.55 -4.69 -9.75
N VAL A 71 -9.59 -3.80 -10.02
CA VAL A 71 -9.68 -2.85 -11.13
C VAL A 71 -8.37 -2.76 -11.91
N LEU A 72 -8.48 -2.51 -13.21
CA LEU A 72 -7.36 -2.28 -14.10
C LEU A 72 -7.30 -0.83 -14.57
N GLN A 73 -6.08 -0.30 -14.65
CA GLN A 73 -5.79 1.09 -15.00
C GLN A 73 -4.97 1.19 -16.27
N ASP A 74 -4.85 2.39 -16.84
CA ASP A 74 -4.09 2.68 -18.07
C ASP A 74 -2.69 2.05 -18.05
N ALA A 75 -1.97 2.16 -16.92
CA ALA A 75 -0.63 1.61 -16.77
C ALA A 75 -0.57 0.09 -17.03
N VAL A 76 -1.60 -0.67 -16.63
CA VAL A 76 -1.62 -2.11 -16.91
C VAL A 76 -1.89 -2.39 -18.38
N VAL A 77 -2.77 -1.61 -19.01
CA VAL A 77 -3.09 -1.75 -20.45
C VAL A 77 -1.82 -1.55 -21.28
N ASP A 78 -1.02 -0.55 -20.94
CA ASP A 78 0.27 -0.30 -21.58
C ASP A 78 1.26 -1.45 -21.35
N LEU A 79 1.32 -1.99 -20.12
CA LEU A 79 2.19 -3.14 -19.82
C LEU A 79 1.74 -4.42 -20.53
N ILE A 80 0.44 -4.60 -20.81
CA ILE A 80 -0.07 -5.69 -21.64
C ILE A 80 0.43 -5.53 -23.08
N ARG A 81 0.34 -4.32 -23.64
CA ARG A 81 0.87 -4.03 -24.99
C ARG A 81 2.37 -4.29 -25.10
N GLN A 82 3.12 -4.00 -24.04
CA GLN A 82 4.57 -4.25 -23.96
C GLN A 82 4.93 -5.72 -23.69
N GLY A 83 3.95 -6.60 -23.44
CA GLY A 83 4.18 -8.00 -23.06
C GLY A 83 4.79 -8.18 -21.67
N ARG A 84 4.79 -7.13 -20.83
CA ARG A 84 5.25 -7.19 -19.42
C ARG A 84 4.16 -7.75 -18.51
N VAL A 85 2.90 -7.45 -18.80
CA VAL A 85 1.74 -8.13 -18.22
C VAL A 85 1.18 -9.09 -19.25
N LYS A 86 1.17 -10.39 -18.94
CA LYS A 86 0.73 -11.44 -19.86
C LYS A 86 -0.79 -11.55 -19.94
N PHE A 87 -1.46 -11.32 -18.81
CA PHE A 87 -2.90 -11.50 -18.66
C PHE A 87 -3.43 -10.66 -17.49
N GLY A 88 -4.64 -10.12 -17.63
CA GLY A 88 -5.35 -9.38 -16.59
C GLY A 88 -6.71 -9.97 -16.27
N SER A 89 -6.92 -10.35 -15.02
CA SER A 89 -8.23 -10.70 -14.44
C SER A 89 -8.69 -9.58 -13.54
N THR A 90 -9.86 -9.00 -13.84
CA THR A 90 -10.38 -7.79 -13.17
C THR A 90 -11.88 -7.85 -12.91
N CYS A 91 -12.42 -7.01 -12.03
CA CYS A 91 -13.86 -6.73 -11.96
C CYS A 91 -14.27 -5.63 -12.93
N SER A 92 -13.48 -4.56 -13.02
CA SER A 92 -13.77 -3.41 -13.88
C SER A 92 -12.52 -2.83 -14.54
N LEU A 93 -12.76 -2.03 -15.58
CA LEU A 93 -11.75 -1.17 -16.20
C LEU A 93 -11.96 0.25 -15.69
N THR A 94 -10.99 0.78 -14.95
CA THR A 94 -10.95 2.17 -14.48
C THR A 94 -9.86 2.89 -15.27
N VAL A 95 -10.16 3.10 -16.54
CA VAL A 95 -9.24 3.66 -17.53
C VAL A 95 -9.74 4.98 -18.10
N THR A 96 -8.84 5.79 -18.66
CA THR A 96 -9.24 6.99 -19.40
C THR A 96 -10.06 6.65 -20.66
N ASN A 97 -10.85 7.60 -21.17
CA ASN A 97 -11.63 7.39 -22.40
C ASN A 97 -10.73 7.08 -23.61
N GLU A 98 -9.53 7.67 -23.66
CA GLU A 98 -8.54 7.41 -24.72
C GLU A 98 -8.02 5.97 -24.62
N CYS A 99 -7.62 5.54 -23.43
CA CYS A 99 -7.19 4.17 -23.19
C CYS A 99 -8.31 3.16 -23.52
N LEU A 100 -9.55 3.45 -23.10
CA LEU A 100 -10.71 2.61 -23.41
C LEU A 100 -10.97 2.49 -24.91
N GLN A 101 -10.90 3.62 -25.63
CA GLN A 101 -11.05 3.60 -27.09
C GLN A 101 -9.93 2.79 -27.73
N GLY A 102 -8.69 2.92 -27.27
CA GLY A 102 -7.57 2.10 -27.75
C GLY A 102 -7.75 0.60 -27.47
N ILE A 103 -8.43 0.21 -26.39
CA ILE A 103 -8.80 -1.20 -26.15
C ILE A 103 -9.85 -1.66 -27.17
N TYR A 104 -10.84 -0.83 -27.49
CA TYR A 104 -11.87 -1.16 -28.47
C TYR A 104 -11.32 -1.27 -29.89
N ASP A 105 -10.42 -0.36 -30.27
CA ASP A 105 -9.79 -0.36 -31.58
C ASP A 105 -8.91 -1.61 -31.78
N ASP A 106 -8.28 -2.11 -30.71
CA ASP A 106 -7.43 -3.31 -30.70
C ASP A 106 -8.10 -4.51 -29.97
N ILE A 107 -9.43 -4.64 -30.03
CA ILE A 107 -10.16 -5.63 -29.22
C ILE A 107 -9.69 -7.08 -29.47
N ASP A 108 -9.28 -7.40 -30.70
CA ASP A 108 -8.76 -8.73 -31.04
C ASP A 108 -7.42 -9.03 -30.34
N PHE A 109 -6.59 -8.01 -30.09
CA PHE A 109 -5.37 -8.15 -29.30
C PHE A 109 -5.66 -8.35 -27.81
N PHE A 110 -6.69 -7.70 -27.27
CA PHE A 110 -7.02 -7.77 -25.84
C PHE A 110 -7.93 -8.95 -25.47
N ARG A 111 -8.69 -9.50 -26.43
CA ARG A 111 -9.69 -10.55 -26.19
C ARG A 111 -9.13 -11.77 -25.44
N ASP A 112 -7.89 -12.16 -25.70
CA ASP A 112 -7.22 -13.31 -25.06
C ASP A 112 -6.28 -12.92 -23.90
N LYS A 113 -6.18 -11.62 -23.57
CA LYS A 113 -5.29 -11.06 -22.53
C LYS A 113 -6.04 -10.46 -21.35
N LEU A 114 -7.37 -10.35 -21.44
CA LEU A 114 -8.19 -9.70 -20.43
C LEU A 114 -9.44 -10.52 -20.13
N VAL A 115 -9.77 -10.69 -18.85
CA VAL A 115 -11.06 -11.23 -18.41
C VAL A 115 -11.67 -10.34 -17.34
N MET A 116 -12.95 -10.04 -17.52
CA MET A 116 -13.77 -9.35 -16.52
C MET A 116 -14.62 -10.38 -15.76
N ARG A 117 -14.66 -10.27 -14.43
CA ARG A 117 -15.36 -11.18 -13.52
C ARG A 117 -16.24 -10.37 -12.56
N PRO A 118 -17.32 -10.93 -12.02
CA PRO A 118 -18.01 -10.32 -10.88
C PRO A 118 -17.07 -10.13 -9.69
N SER A 119 -17.32 -9.11 -8.86
CA SER A 119 -16.50 -8.83 -7.67
C SER A 119 -16.45 -10.01 -6.69
N GLU A 120 -17.54 -10.77 -6.56
CA GLU A 120 -17.58 -12.01 -5.77
C GLU A 120 -16.54 -13.05 -6.21
N ILE A 121 -16.10 -12.99 -7.47
CA ILE A 121 -15.06 -13.86 -8.01
C ILE A 121 -13.70 -13.14 -7.98
N SER A 122 -13.57 -11.92 -8.50
CA SER A 122 -12.27 -11.22 -8.55
C SER A 122 -11.68 -10.96 -7.16
N ASN A 123 -12.53 -10.79 -6.15
CA ASN A 123 -12.13 -10.51 -4.78
C ASN A 123 -12.32 -11.74 -3.88
N ASN A 124 -12.52 -12.93 -4.45
CA ASN A 124 -12.83 -14.11 -3.66
C ASN A 124 -11.63 -14.55 -2.79
N PRO A 125 -11.75 -14.61 -1.45
CA PRO A 125 -10.68 -15.05 -0.56
C PRO A 125 -10.05 -16.40 -0.94
N GLU A 126 -10.88 -17.36 -1.36
CA GLU A 126 -10.42 -18.70 -1.76
C GLU A 126 -9.48 -18.62 -2.98
N ILE A 127 -9.86 -17.82 -3.98
CA ILE A 127 -9.12 -17.72 -5.24
C ILE A 127 -7.84 -16.90 -5.03
N ILE A 128 -7.93 -15.77 -4.31
CA ILE A 128 -6.78 -14.93 -3.96
C ILE A 128 -5.70 -15.79 -3.28
N ARG A 129 -6.10 -16.56 -2.27
CA ARG A 129 -5.19 -17.45 -1.53
C ARG A 129 -4.66 -18.60 -2.37
N ARG A 130 -5.54 -19.25 -3.17
CA ARG A 130 -5.14 -20.39 -4.01
C ARG A 130 -4.12 -19.99 -5.07
N LEU A 131 -4.28 -18.82 -5.68
CA LEU A 131 -3.37 -18.30 -6.68
C LEU A 131 -2.08 -17.72 -6.07
N GLY A 132 -2.07 -17.45 -4.76
CA GLY A 132 -0.95 -16.83 -4.09
C GLY A 132 -0.73 -15.38 -4.54
N VAL A 133 -1.81 -14.59 -4.63
CA VAL A 133 -1.74 -13.20 -5.09
C VAL A 133 -0.85 -12.37 -4.16
N ILE A 134 0.01 -11.52 -4.71
CA ILE A 134 0.69 -10.45 -3.96
C ILE A 134 -0.18 -9.21 -4.01
N SER A 135 -0.61 -8.71 -2.85
CA SER A 135 -1.51 -7.55 -2.76
C SER A 135 -0.74 -6.29 -2.42
N ILE A 136 -0.96 -5.21 -3.18
CA ILE A 136 -0.31 -3.92 -2.98
C ILE A 136 -1.39 -2.85 -2.84
N ASN A 137 -1.56 -2.36 -1.60
CA ASN A 137 -2.59 -1.39 -1.23
C ASN A 137 -1.98 -0.09 -0.68
N THR A 138 -2.80 0.95 -0.60
CA THR A 138 -2.38 2.26 -0.09
C THR A 138 -2.89 2.46 1.33
N ALA A 139 -2.01 2.92 2.22
CA ALA A 139 -2.38 3.36 3.56
C ALA A 139 -2.68 4.88 3.58
N ILE A 140 -3.69 5.30 4.34
CA ILE A 140 -3.80 6.69 4.80
C ILE A 140 -2.74 6.94 5.87
N GLU A 141 -2.68 6.04 6.84
CA GLU A 141 -1.69 6.01 7.91
C GLU A 141 -1.49 4.57 8.37
N ALA A 142 -0.33 4.30 8.94
CA ALA A 142 -0.02 3.06 9.63
C ALA A 142 0.52 3.40 11.02
N ASP A 143 0.27 2.56 12.00
CA ASP A 143 0.91 2.72 13.29
C ASP A 143 2.26 2.00 13.36
N ILE A 144 3.01 2.28 14.41
CA ILE A 144 4.29 1.62 14.67
C ILE A 144 4.15 0.11 14.90
N TYR A 145 2.96 -0.42 15.16
CA TYR A 145 2.74 -1.87 15.28
C TYR A 145 2.33 -2.52 13.94
N GLY A 146 2.12 -1.70 12.92
CA GLY A 146 1.78 -2.13 11.57
C GLY A 146 0.30 -2.47 11.42
N ASN A 147 -0.57 -1.89 12.24
CA ASN A 147 -1.98 -1.74 11.88
C ASN A 147 -2.11 -0.61 10.87
N VAL A 148 -3.10 -0.69 9.97
CA VAL A 148 -3.29 0.25 8.87
C VAL A 148 -4.71 0.80 8.85
N ASN A 149 -4.79 2.10 8.62
CA ASN A 149 -5.99 2.85 8.26
C ASN A 149 -5.95 3.14 6.76
N SER A 150 -7.02 2.81 6.04
CA SER A 150 -7.19 3.10 4.62
C SER A 150 -8.45 3.92 4.33
N THR A 151 -9.25 4.26 5.35
CA THR A 151 -10.60 4.81 5.14
C THR A 151 -10.88 6.14 5.82
N HIS A 152 -10.47 6.34 7.07
CA HIS A 152 -10.93 7.48 7.88
C HIS A 152 -9.81 8.47 8.22
N ILE A 153 -9.88 9.69 7.70
CA ILE A 153 -8.99 10.78 8.14
C ILE A 153 -9.36 11.16 9.58
N SER A 154 -8.37 11.12 10.47
CA SER A 154 -8.53 11.42 11.90
C SER A 154 -9.71 10.64 12.54
N GLY A 155 -9.84 9.36 12.18
CA GLY A 155 -10.78 8.41 12.77
C GLY A 155 -12.26 8.62 12.43
N THR A 156 -12.62 9.69 11.72
CA THR A 156 -14.04 10.08 11.57
C THR A 156 -14.43 10.48 10.16
N LYS A 157 -13.52 11.11 9.39
CA LYS A 157 -13.85 11.58 8.05
C LYS A 157 -13.55 10.50 7.02
N MET A 158 -14.60 9.85 6.53
CA MET A 158 -14.53 8.90 5.42
C MET A 158 -13.86 9.51 4.18
N MET A 159 -12.93 8.78 3.57
CA MET A 159 -12.35 9.09 2.27
C MET A 159 -13.17 8.46 1.14
N ASN A 160 -13.05 7.14 0.96
CA ASN A 160 -13.76 6.39 -0.07
C ASN A 160 -14.54 5.24 0.59
N GLY A 161 -13.81 4.27 1.15
CA GLY A 161 -14.32 3.05 1.76
C GLY A 161 -13.22 1.97 1.73
N ILE A 162 -13.41 0.88 2.48
CA ILE A 162 -12.41 -0.20 2.57
C ILE A 162 -12.22 -0.92 1.22
N GLY A 163 -13.28 -1.01 0.40
CA GLY A 163 -13.24 -1.70 -0.89
C GLY A 163 -12.76 -3.14 -0.73
N GLY A 164 -12.03 -3.67 -1.73
CA GLY A 164 -11.42 -4.99 -1.67
C GLY A 164 -10.11 -5.09 -0.88
N SER A 165 -9.62 -4.01 -0.23
CA SER A 165 -8.32 -4.08 0.45
C SER A 165 -8.29 -5.17 1.53
N GLY A 166 -9.42 -5.40 2.21
CA GLY A 166 -9.56 -6.48 3.20
C GLY A 166 -9.53 -7.87 2.55
N ASP A 167 -10.24 -8.04 1.45
CA ASP A 167 -10.30 -9.31 0.69
C ASP A 167 -8.90 -9.76 0.25
N PHE A 168 -8.14 -8.84 -0.34
CA PHE A 168 -6.81 -9.11 -0.83
C PHE A 168 -5.78 -9.24 0.28
N THR A 169 -5.68 -8.25 1.18
CA THR A 169 -4.63 -8.20 2.21
C THR A 169 -4.63 -9.44 3.09
N ARG A 170 -5.81 -9.87 3.58
CA ARG A 170 -5.94 -11.02 4.48
C ARG A 170 -5.55 -12.35 3.82
N ASN A 171 -5.73 -12.46 2.51
CA ASN A 171 -5.63 -13.72 1.77
C ASN A 171 -4.43 -13.78 0.82
N ALA A 172 -3.64 -12.71 0.76
CA ALA A 172 -2.47 -12.60 -0.10
C ALA A 172 -1.36 -13.58 0.31
N TYR A 173 -0.50 -13.90 -0.64
CA TYR A 173 0.79 -14.55 -0.38
C TYR A 173 1.74 -13.62 0.38
N ILE A 174 1.81 -12.36 -0.07
CA ILE A 174 2.49 -11.26 0.62
C ILE A 174 1.57 -10.05 0.53
N SER A 175 1.25 -9.46 1.68
CA SER A 175 0.48 -8.22 1.77
C SER A 175 1.37 -7.00 1.99
N ILE A 176 1.28 -6.04 1.07
CA ILE A 176 2.10 -4.84 1.05
C ILE A 176 1.20 -3.61 1.17
N PHE A 177 1.52 -2.74 2.12
CA PHE A 177 0.99 -1.38 2.16
C PHE A 177 2.05 -0.37 1.76
N THR A 178 1.61 0.60 0.97
CA THR A 178 2.45 1.71 0.50
C THR A 178 1.83 3.04 0.90
N CYS A 179 2.66 4.01 1.26
CA CYS A 179 2.27 5.40 1.43
C CYS A 179 3.49 6.33 1.38
N PRO A 180 3.33 7.62 1.04
CA PRO A 180 4.33 8.62 1.38
C PRO A 180 4.46 8.70 2.90
N SER A 181 5.66 8.87 3.43
CA SER A 181 5.88 8.91 4.88
C SER A 181 5.29 10.17 5.55
N VAL A 182 5.00 11.21 4.77
CA VAL A 182 4.35 12.45 5.21
C VAL A 182 3.33 12.98 4.21
N ALA A 183 2.42 13.80 4.71
CA ALA A 183 1.46 14.58 3.91
C ALA A 183 1.46 16.06 4.31
N LYS A 184 0.83 16.90 3.48
CA LYS A 184 0.63 18.35 3.73
C LYS A 184 1.93 19.08 4.08
N GLU A 185 2.91 19.03 3.18
CA GLU A 185 4.21 19.72 3.36
C GLU A 185 4.97 19.26 4.63
N GLY A 186 4.87 17.98 4.97
CA GLY A 186 5.53 17.41 6.15
C GLY A 186 4.78 17.61 7.47
N LYS A 187 3.64 18.32 7.47
CA LYS A 187 2.86 18.63 8.70
C LYS A 187 2.09 17.43 9.27
N ILE A 188 1.92 16.39 8.46
CA ILE A 188 1.22 15.16 8.86
C ILE A 188 2.16 13.99 8.63
N SER A 189 2.37 13.15 9.64
CA SER A 189 3.06 11.87 9.50
C SER A 189 2.08 10.80 9.04
N ALA A 190 2.50 9.95 8.10
CA ALA A 190 1.76 8.72 7.79
C ALA A 190 2.06 7.59 8.77
N ILE A 191 3.14 7.70 9.56
CA ILE A 191 3.48 6.76 10.63
C ILE A 191 3.12 7.38 11.98
N VAL A 192 2.22 6.76 12.71
CA VAL A 192 1.65 7.28 13.97
C VAL A 192 1.82 6.29 15.14
N PRO A 193 1.63 6.71 16.41
CA PRO A 193 1.67 5.80 17.55
C PRO A 193 0.58 4.73 17.53
N MET A 194 -0.64 5.12 17.17
CA MET A 194 -1.80 4.26 17.00
C MET A 194 -2.64 4.83 15.87
N VAL A 195 -3.16 3.98 14.98
CA VAL A 195 -4.03 4.43 13.91
C VAL A 195 -5.32 5.01 14.49
N SER A 196 -5.81 6.10 13.89
CA SER A 196 -7.07 6.72 14.33
C SER A 196 -8.31 5.90 13.95
N HIS A 197 -8.16 4.96 13.01
CA HIS A 197 -9.13 3.94 12.63
C HIS A 197 -8.37 2.71 12.13
N GLU A 198 -8.84 1.50 12.44
CA GLU A 198 -8.17 0.27 12.03
C GLU A 198 -9.02 -0.44 10.98
N ASP A 199 -8.50 -0.52 9.74
CA ASP A 199 -9.07 -1.35 8.67
C ASP A 199 -8.34 -2.69 8.56
N HIS A 200 -7.03 -2.71 8.85
CA HIS A 200 -6.18 -3.89 8.74
C HIS A 200 -5.29 -4.03 9.97
N SER A 201 -5.33 -5.20 10.60
CA SER A 201 -4.57 -5.49 11.81
C SER A 201 -3.12 -5.86 11.52
N GLU A 202 -2.28 -5.88 12.56
CA GLU A 202 -0.89 -6.35 12.51
C GLU A 202 -0.75 -7.78 11.97
N HIS A 203 -1.80 -8.60 12.06
CA HIS A 203 -1.84 -9.97 11.56
C HIS A 203 -2.08 -10.06 10.04
N ASP A 204 -2.55 -8.96 9.43
CA ASP A 204 -2.87 -8.88 8.01
C ASP A 204 -1.74 -8.26 7.22
N VAL A 205 -0.97 -7.38 7.84
CA VAL A 205 0.05 -6.56 7.19
C VAL A 205 1.42 -7.23 7.30
N ASN A 206 1.94 -7.71 6.16
CA ASN A 206 3.28 -8.29 6.10
C ASN A 206 4.37 -7.23 5.90
N ILE A 207 4.16 -6.30 4.97
CA ILE A 207 5.19 -5.33 4.55
C ILE A 207 4.59 -3.93 4.53
N LEU A 208 5.35 -2.95 5.04
CA LEU A 208 5.06 -1.52 4.90
C LEU A 208 6.20 -0.84 4.13
N ILE A 209 5.86 -0.01 3.15
CA ILE A 209 6.84 0.64 2.27
C ILE A 209 6.49 2.12 2.13
N THR A 210 7.48 2.97 2.35
CA THR A 210 7.42 4.41 2.03
C THR A 210 8.59 4.78 1.14
N GLU A 211 8.72 6.05 0.77
CA GLU A 211 9.91 6.53 0.05
C GLU A 211 11.18 6.44 0.90
N GLN A 212 11.05 6.28 2.23
CA GLN A 212 12.18 6.14 3.15
C GLN A 212 12.80 4.74 3.11
N GLY A 213 12.03 3.72 2.72
CA GLY A 213 12.48 2.33 2.69
C GLY A 213 11.37 1.31 2.95
N VAL A 214 11.79 0.09 3.29
CA VAL A 214 10.94 -1.10 3.42
C VAL A 214 11.04 -1.67 4.83
N ALA A 215 9.89 -1.84 5.49
CA ALA A 215 9.77 -2.60 6.73
C ALA A 215 9.11 -3.95 6.45
N ASP A 216 9.92 -5.01 6.39
CA ASP A 216 9.43 -6.40 6.37
C ASP A 216 9.04 -6.83 7.78
N LEU A 217 7.76 -7.09 8.03
CA LEU A 217 7.21 -7.32 9.37
C LEU A 217 6.95 -8.79 9.68
N ARG A 218 7.25 -9.69 8.73
CA ARG A 218 7.04 -11.13 8.89
C ARG A 218 7.93 -11.67 10.02
N GLY A 219 7.32 -12.47 10.90
CA GLY A 219 8.03 -13.12 12.01
C GLY A 219 8.51 -12.18 13.12
N LYS A 220 8.07 -10.92 13.14
CA LYS A 220 8.44 -9.92 14.16
C LYS A 220 7.34 -9.74 15.19
N SER A 221 7.73 -9.63 16.46
CA SER A 221 6.85 -9.18 17.56
C SER A 221 6.48 -7.70 17.40
N PRO A 222 5.43 -7.18 18.08
CA PRO A 222 5.04 -5.78 17.98
C PRO A 222 6.18 -4.79 18.24
N VAL A 223 7.06 -5.06 19.21
CA VAL A 223 8.23 -4.20 19.50
C VAL A 223 9.26 -4.21 18.36
N GLU A 224 9.49 -5.38 17.75
CA GLU A 224 10.38 -5.49 16.58
C GLU A 224 9.77 -4.86 15.33
N ARG A 225 8.44 -4.92 15.18
CA ARG A 225 7.68 -4.20 14.14
C ARG A 225 7.81 -2.69 14.31
N ALA A 226 7.63 -2.17 15.53
CA ALA A 226 7.85 -0.76 15.85
C ALA A 226 9.24 -0.28 15.47
N LYS A 227 10.28 -1.03 15.86
CA LYS A 227 11.63 -0.70 15.44
C LYS A 227 11.78 -0.72 13.91
N ALA A 228 11.27 -1.74 13.23
CA ALA A 228 11.39 -1.85 11.78
C ALA A 228 10.66 -0.72 11.04
N ILE A 229 9.45 -0.37 11.47
CA ILE A 229 8.64 0.69 10.86
C ILE A 229 9.26 2.07 11.12
N ILE A 230 9.63 2.36 12.36
CA ILE A 230 10.24 3.66 12.71
C ILE A 230 11.55 3.84 11.95
N GLU A 231 12.40 2.82 11.86
CA GLU A 231 13.70 2.97 11.22
C GLU A 231 13.65 3.00 9.68
N ASN A 232 12.71 2.29 9.06
CA ASN A 232 12.72 2.12 7.60
C ASN A 232 11.60 2.87 6.88
N CYS A 233 10.52 3.28 7.57
CA CYS A 233 9.35 3.86 6.92
C CYS A 233 8.99 5.26 7.41
N ALA A 234 9.29 5.60 8.68
CA ALA A 234 8.99 6.92 9.21
C ALA A 234 9.93 8.00 8.64
N HIS A 235 9.37 9.15 8.31
CA HIS A 235 10.14 10.32 7.89
C HIS A 235 11.12 10.77 9.00
N PRO A 236 12.33 11.26 8.66
CA PRO A 236 13.30 11.73 9.64
C PRO A 236 12.75 12.69 10.70
N ASP A 237 11.89 13.65 10.30
CA ASP A 237 11.22 14.60 11.19
C ASP A 237 10.41 13.93 12.32
N TYR A 238 9.90 12.71 12.11
CA TYR A 238 9.01 12.02 13.05
C TYR A 238 9.65 10.85 13.78
N LYS A 239 10.85 10.38 13.37
CA LYS A 239 11.51 9.22 14.01
C LYS A 239 11.72 9.41 15.51
N ASN A 240 12.27 10.55 15.91
CA ASN A 240 12.52 10.85 17.33
C ASN A 240 11.21 10.99 18.12
N ILE A 241 10.19 11.63 17.52
CA ILE A 241 8.84 11.77 18.10
C ILE A 241 8.26 10.38 18.42
N LEU A 242 8.33 9.44 17.47
CA LEU A 242 7.83 8.07 17.64
C LEU A 242 8.66 7.28 18.66
N TRP A 243 9.99 7.43 18.67
CA TRP A 243 10.82 6.79 19.69
C TRP A 243 10.55 7.33 21.11
N ASP A 244 10.23 8.61 21.24
CA ASP A 244 9.85 9.19 22.53
C ASP A 244 8.50 8.63 23.02
N TYR A 245 7.54 8.40 22.11
CA TYR A 245 6.30 7.66 22.44
C TYR A 245 6.60 6.24 22.95
N VAL A 246 7.50 5.51 22.29
CA VAL A 246 7.89 4.16 22.73
C VAL A 246 8.51 4.19 24.13
N LYS A 247 9.39 5.17 24.43
CA LYS A 247 10.04 5.32 25.75
C LYS A 247 9.05 5.59 26.87
N MET A 248 7.99 6.35 26.62
CA MET A 248 6.98 6.68 27.63
C MET A 248 5.85 5.64 27.74
N SER A 249 5.78 4.69 26.81
CA SER A 249 4.74 3.66 26.79
C SER A 249 4.90 2.65 27.92
N SER A 250 3.77 2.05 28.30
CA SER A 250 3.75 1.00 29.32
C SER A 250 4.49 -0.26 28.86
N LYS A 251 5.05 -1.02 29.81
CA LYS A 251 5.67 -2.33 29.50
C LYS A 251 4.57 -3.34 29.20
N GLY A 252 4.73 -4.11 28.13
CA GLY A 252 3.78 -5.15 27.71
C GLY A 252 4.14 -5.72 26.35
N GLN A 253 3.29 -6.61 25.85
CA GLN A 253 3.47 -7.21 24.51
C GLN A 253 3.41 -6.15 23.40
N THR A 254 2.46 -5.23 23.50
CA THR A 254 2.27 -4.10 22.57
C THR A 254 2.27 -2.79 23.38
N PRO A 255 3.43 -2.11 23.51
CA PRO A 255 3.58 -0.95 24.39
C PRO A 255 2.75 0.27 23.96
N HIS A 256 1.73 0.64 24.72
CA HIS A 256 1.04 1.92 24.52
C HIS A 256 1.08 2.78 25.78
N CYS A 257 1.12 4.09 25.56
CA CYS A 257 0.63 5.08 26.52
C CYS A 257 -0.79 5.47 26.08
N ILE A 258 -1.81 4.94 26.77
CA ILE A 258 -3.22 5.09 26.38
C ILE A 258 -3.65 6.56 26.28
N PRO A 259 -3.34 7.44 27.26
CA PRO A 259 -3.69 8.87 27.17
C PRO A 259 -3.04 9.59 25.98
N ALA A 260 -1.91 9.08 25.47
CA ALA A 260 -1.14 9.70 24.40
C ALA A 260 -1.27 8.99 23.03
N ALA A 261 -2.03 7.91 22.93
CA ALA A 261 -2.04 7.06 21.73
C ALA A 261 -2.50 7.78 20.46
N LEU A 262 -3.42 8.74 20.59
CA LEU A 262 -3.92 9.59 19.49
C LEU A 262 -3.43 11.04 19.58
N ALA A 263 -2.39 11.31 20.37
CA ALA A 263 -1.92 12.67 20.65
C ALA A 263 -1.41 13.40 19.39
N MET A 264 -0.88 12.68 18.40
CA MET A 264 -0.48 13.30 17.13
C MET A 264 -1.69 13.83 16.36
N HIS A 265 -2.81 13.11 16.34
CA HIS A 265 -4.05 13.56 15.71
C HIS A 265 -4.66 14.75 16.44
N ASP A 266 -4.66 14.73 17.78
CA ASP A 266 -5.12 15.87 18.59
C ASP A 266 -4.21 17.11 18.39
N THR A 267 -2.90 16.91 18.33
CA THR A 267 -1.92 17.96 18.02
C THR A 267 -2.18 18.56 16.63
N LEU A 268 -2.44 17.73 15.61
CA LEU A 268 -2.80 18.21 14.29
C LEU A 268 -4.08 19.06 14.34
N ALA A 269 -5.11 18.63 15.07
CA ALA A 269 -6.36 19.36 15.19
C ALA A 269 -6.18 20.73 15.88
N LYS A 270 -5.35 20.80 16.91
CA LYS A 270 -5.11 22.02 17.71
C LYS A 270 -4.11 22.97 17.07
N LYS A 271 -3.02 22.44 16.52
CA LYS A 271 -1.82 23.20 16.12
C LYS A 271 -1.58 23.19 14.60
N GLY A 272 -2.29 22.35 13.84
CA GLY A 272 -2.15 22.25 12.37
C GLY A 272 -0.89 21.54 11.88
N ASP A 273 -0.06 21.00 12.79
CA ASP A 273 1.19 20.33 12.49
C ASP A 273 1.54 19.31 13.57
N MET A 274 1.67 18.03 13.20
CA MET A 274 1.97 16.93 14.12
C MET A 274 3.37 17.03 14.75
N ARG A 275 4.31 17.79 14.15
CA ARG A 275 5.66 17.99 14.71
C ARG A 275 5.66 18.83 15.97
N LEU A 276 4.59 19.58 16.21
CA LEU A 276 4.41 20.44 17.40
C LEU A 276 3.87 19.68 18.62
N ILE A 277 3.93 18.35 18.58
CA ILE A 277 3.51 17.51 19.69
C ILE A 277 4.44 17.72 20.89
N ASP A 278 3.82 17.88 22.05
CA ASP A 278 4.52 17.85 23.34
C ASP A 278 3.96 16.67 24.14
N TRP A 279 4.74 15.61 24.25
CA TRP A 279 4.37 14.41 24.98
C TRP A 279 4.09 14.68 26.47
N ALA A 280 4.58 15.79 27.04
CA ALA A 280 4.28 16.18 28.41
C ALA A 280 2.81 16.59 28.62
N GLU A 281 2.11 17.02 27.55
CA GLU A 281 0.68 17.36 27.60
C GLU A 281 -0.23 16.12 27.79
N TYR A 282 0.31 14.90 27.57
CA TYR A 282 -0.46 13.64 27.52
C TYR A 282 0.03 12.57 28.52
N LYS A 283 0.67 13.00 29.62
CA LYS A 283 1.18 12.12 30.70
C LYS A 283 0.15 11.87 31.79
#